data_AF-A0A8X6JP88-F1
#
_entry.id   AF-A0A8X6JP88-F1
#
_cell.length_a   1.000
_cell.length_b   1.000
_cell.length_c   1.000
_cell.angle_alpha   90.00
_cell.angle_beta   90.00
_cell.angle_gamma   90.00
#
_symmetry.space_group_name_H-M   'P 1'
#
loop_
_entity.id
_entity.type
_entity.pdbx_description
1 polymer ?
#
loop_
_entity_poly.entity_id
_entity_poly.type
_entity_poly.pdbx_seq_one_letter_code
_entity_poly.pdbx_strand_id
1 'polypeptide(L)'
;MPIQNFLDQFENICNSFEITEKQKITFLTKLVSGPIATFIKTNPIPRSFTEFKLNLVREFGTQINPAEIHLHLAKTEKTSKQTNIEYFYRMQEIASRINLEEEAEKFYIIKGIK
;
A
#
# COMPACT_ATOMS: atom_id res chain seq x y z
N MET A 1 3.75 1.58 -5.47
CA MET A 1 3.24 1.58 -4.08
C MET A 1 1.71 1.53 -4.15
N PRO A 2 1.04 0.61 -3.43
CA PRO A 2 -0.43 0.58 -3.35
C PRO A 2 -0.98 1.91 -2.81
N ILE A 3 -2.09 2.38 -3.34
CA ILE A 3 -2.70 3.66 -2.90
C ILE A 3 -3.06 3.63 -1.41
N GLN A 4 -3.46 2.45 -0.89
CA GLN A 4 -3.74 2.23 0.52
C GLN A 4 -2.53 2.60 1.40
N ASN A 5 -1.37 1.99 1.13
CA ASN A 5 -0.14 2.23 1.89
C ASN A 5 0.31 3.70 1.82
N PHE A 6 0.15 4.34 0.66
CA PHE A 6 0.44 5.76 0.50
C PHE A 6 -0.46 6.63 1.40
N LEU A 7 -1.77 6.35 1.41
CA LEU A 7 -2.74 7.09 2.23
C LEU A 7 -2.54 6.83 3.73
N ASP A 8 -2.17 5.61 4.13
CA ASP A 8 -1.81 5.26 5.50
C ASP A 8 -0.58 6.04 5.98
N GLN A 9 0.47 6.09 5.17
CA GLN A 9 1.68 6.87 5.49
C GLN A 9 1.38 8.36 5.58
N PHE A 10 0.61 8.91 4.64
CA PHE A 10 0.19 10.30 4.67
C PHE A 10 -0.61 10.62 5.93
N GLU A 11 -1.56 9.77 6.29
CA GLU A 11 -2.40 9.95 7.48
C GLU A 11 -1.58 9.91 8.77
N ASN A 12 -0.63 8.98 8.88
CA ASN A 12 0.29 8.89 10.02
C ASN A 12 1.13 10.15 10.17
N ILE A 13 1.67 10.69 9.07
CA ILE A 13 2.42 11.96 9.08
C ILE A 13 1.51 13.09 9.56
N CYS A 14 0.30 13.22 8.98
CA CYS A 14 -0.64 14.25 9.39
C CYS A 14 -1.05 14.16 10.87
N ASN A 15 -1.21 12.95 11.40
CA ASN A 15 -1.54 12.72 12.80
C ASN A 15 -0.41 13.18 13.74
N SER A 16 0.85 12.93 13.36
CA SER A 16 2.02 13.38 14.13
C SER A 16 2.14 14.91 14.25
N PHE A 17 1.52 15.64 13.31
CA PHE A 17 1.47 17.11 13.30
C PHE A 17 0.09 17.66 13.72
N GLU A 18 -0.78 16.83 14.29
CA GLU A 18 -2.13 17.21 14.73
C GLU A 18 -2.97 17.91 13.64
N ILE A 19 -2.74 17.55 12.38
CA ILE A 19 -3.40 18.16 11.23
C ILE A 19 -4.89 17.77 11.22
N THR A 20 -5.77 18.76 11.15
CA THR A 20 -7.22 18.55 11.13
C THR A 20 -7.69 17.85 9.85
N GLU A 21 -8.84 17.15 9.89
CA GLU A 21 -9.36 16.43 8.71
C GLU A 21 -9.52 17.31 7.47
N LYS A 22 -10.02 18.55 7.63
CA LYS A 22 -10.17 19.51 6.51
C LYS A 22 -8.81 19.88 5.91
N GLN A 23 -7.79 20.03 6.75
CA GLN A 23 -6.43 20.30 6.28
C GLN A 23 -5.84 19.06 5.59
N LYS A 24 -6.06 17.84 6.11
CA LYS A 24 -5.63 16.60 5.46
C LYS A 24 -6.18 16.49 4.03
N ILE A 25 -7.49 16.69 3.85
CA ILE A 25 -8.13 16.69 2.53
C ILE A 25 -7.48 17.74 1.63
N THR A 26 -7.33 18.97 2.12
CA THR A 26 -6.74 20.09 1.36
C THR A 26 -5.28 19.84 0.97
N PHE A 27 -4.48 19.23 1.84
CA PHE A 27 -3.09 18.89 1.53
C PHE A 27 -3.03 17.76 0.50
N LEU A 28 -3.85 16.73 0.68
CA LEU A 28 -3.87 15.60 -0.25
C LEU A 28 -4.26 16.04 -1.66
N THR A 29 -5.24 16.95 -1.82
CA THR A 29 -5.62 17.47 -3.15
C THR A 29 -4.49 18.23 -3.86
N LYS A 30 -3.57 18.83 -3.11
CA LYS A 30 -2.39 19.53 -3.64
C LYS A 30 -1.22 18.60 -3.93
N LEU A 31 -1.11 17.50 -3.20
CA LEU A 31 -0.03 16.50 -3.34
C LEU A 31 -0.23 15.55 -4.52
N VAL A 32 -1.49 15.24 -4.84
CA VAL A 32 -1.83 14.28 -5.90
C VAL A 32 -1.90 14.93 -7.27
N SER A 33 -1.59 14.16 -8.30
CA SER A 33 -1.60 14.59 -9.70
C SER A 33 -2.27 13.54 -10.60
N GLY A 34 -2.48 13.87 -11.87
CA GLY A 34 -3.01 12.93 -12.87
C GLY A 34 -4.45 12.47 -12.56
N PRO A 35 -4.78 11.18 -12.80
CA PRO A 35 -6.15 10.65 -12.65
C PRO A 35 -6.76 10.85 -11.26
N ILE A 36 -5.96 10.75 -10.20
CA ILE A 36 -6.42 10.97 -8.82
C ILE A 36 -6.84 12.42 -8.62
N ALA A 37 -6.06 13.39 -9.11
CA ALA A 37 -6.41 14.80 -9.02
C ALA A 37 -7.68 15.13 -9.83
N THR A 38 -7.86 14.49 -10.99
CA THR A 38 -9.09 14.61 -11.78
C THR A 38 -10.30 14.07 -11.01
N PHE A 39 -10.19 12.86 -10.43
CA PHE A 39 -11.25 12.24 -9.63
C PHE A 39 -11.69 13.12 -8.47
N ILE A 40 -10.75 13.73 -7.75
CA ILE A 40 -11.04 14.61 -6.62
C ILE A 40 -11.79 15.88 -7.08
N LYS A 41 -11.47 16.40 -8.26
CA LYS A 41 -12.14 17.59 -8.81
C LYS A 41 -13.54 17.31 -9.35
N THR A 42 -13.79 16.10 -9.85
CA THR A 42 -15.08 15.72 -10.44
C THR A 42 -16.06 15.14 -9.43
N ASN A 43 -15.62 14.80 -8.22
CA ASN A 43 -16.46 14.26 -7.16
C ASN A 43 -16.70 15.29 -6.04
N PRO A 44 -17.81 15.16 -5.28
CA PRO A 44 -18.03 15.99 -4.11
C PRO A 44 -16.89 15.90 -3.10
N ILE A 45 -16.56 17.03 -2.46
CA ILE A 45 -15.58 17.05 -1.37
C ILE A 45 -16.15 16.22 -0.21
N PRO A 46 -15.45 15.17 0.25
CA PRO A 46 -15.92 14.29 1.32
C PRO A 46 -15.95 15.00 2.67
N ARG A 47 -16.79 14.50 3.59
CA ARG A 47 -17.02 15.13 4.89
C ARG A 47 -15.94 14.78 5.92
N SER A 48 -15.30 13.63 5.76
CA SER A 48 -14.20 13.16 6.61
C SER A 48 -13.05 12.64 5.77
N PHE A 49 -11.86 12.56 6.38
CA PHE A 49 -10.70 12.00 5.70
C PHE A 49 -10.85 10.49 5.48
N THR A 50 -11.54 9.79 6.40
CA THR A 50 -11.85 8.36 6.26
C THR A 50 -12.71 8.06 5.03
N GLU A 51 -13.77 8.85 4.80
CA GLU A 51 -14.61 8.72 3.60
C GLU A 51 -13.78 8.97 2.33
N PHE A 52 -12.90 9.98 2.38
CA PHE A 52 -12.03 10.30 1.26
C PHE A 52 -11.09 9.14 0.89
N LYS A 53 -10.46 8.57 1.91
CA LYS A 53 -9.54 7.44 1.78
C LYS A 53 -10.25 6.21 1.19
N LEU A 54 -11.43 5.87 1.69
CA LEU A 54 -12.23 4.75 1.18
C LEU A 54 -12.58 4.93 -0.31
N ASN A 55 -13.01 6.12 -0.73
CA ASN A 55 -13.34 6.39 -2.13
C ASN A 55 -12.12 6.26 -3.05
N LEU A 56 -10.96 6.77 -2.62
CA LEU A 56 -9.72 6.65 -3.37
C LEU A 56 -9.23 5.20 -3.49
N VAL A 57 -9.33 4.43 -2.40
CA VAL A 57 -8.95 3.02 -2.40
C VAL A 57 -9.92 2.19 -3.23
N ARG A 58 -11.21 2.52 -3.24
CA ARG A 58 -12.19 1.84 -4.09
C ARG A 58 -11.92 2.05 -5.57
N GLU A 59 -11.57 3.28 -5.97
CA GLU A 59 -11.38 3.64 -7.37
C GLU A 59 -9.99 3.25 -7.90
N PHE A 60 -8.95 3.52 -7.11
CA PHE A 60 -7.55 3.38 -7.53
C PHE A 60 -6.80 2.26 -6.80
N GLY A 61 -7.46 1.60 -5.84
CA GLY A 61 -6.92 0.40 -5.23
C GLY A 61 -6.81 -0.68 -6.29
N THR A 62 -5.60 -1.18 -6.46
CA THR A 62 -5.40 -2.43 -7.20
C THR A 62 -6.22 -3.52 -6.53
N GLN A 63 -7.16 -4.13 -7.28
CA GLN A 63 -7.82 -5.38 -6.87
C GLN A 63 -6.78 -6.50 -6.96
N ILE A 64 -5.86 -6.52 -6.02
CA ILE A 64 -4.86 -7.57 -5.92
C ILE A 64 -5.55 -8.74 -5.24
N ASN A 65 -5.79 -9.81 -5.99
CA ASN A 65 -6.30 -11.06 -5.43
C ASN A 65 -5.26 -11.58 -4.41
N PRO A 66 -5.58 -11.65 -3.11
CA PRO A 66 -4.61 -12.11 -2.11
C PRO A 66 -4.08 -13.50 -2.43
N ALA A 67 -4.93 -14.38 -2.99
CA ALA A 67 -4.54 -15.72 -3.38
C ALA A 67 -3.43 -15.73 -4.45
N GLU A 68 -3.44 -14.78 -5.38
CA GLU A 68 -2.38 -14.66 -6.39
C GLU A 68 -1.05 -14.23 -5.78
N ILE A 69 -1.08 -13.36 -4.77
CA ILE A 69 0.14 -12.97 -4.04
C ILE A 69 0.65 -14.10 -3.17
N HIS A 70 -0.22 -14.84 -2.48
CA HIS A 70 0.18 -16.06 -1.76
C HIS A 70 0.84 -17.07 -2.70
N LEU A 71 0.28 -17.28 -3.90
CA LEU A 71 0.88 -18.15 -4.91
C LEU A 71 2.21 -17.59 -5.44
N HIS A 72 2.34 -16.27 -5.60
CA HIS A 72 3.57 -15.64 -6.05
C HIS A 72 4.68 -15.76 -5.01
N LEU A 73 4.39 -15.49 -3.74
CA LEU A 73 5.30 -15.68 -2.61
C LEU A 73 5.75 -17.14 -2.52
N ALA A 74 4.82 -18.09 -2.62
CA ALA A 74 5.13 -19.53 -2.56
C ALA A 74 6.05 -20.01 -3.70
N LYS A 75 5.96 -19.39 -4.88
CA LYS A 75 6.82 -19.71 -6.04
C LYS A 75 8.16 -18.96 -6.04
N THR A 76 8.31 -17.96 -5.18
CA THR A 76 9.47 -17.07 -5.19
C THR A 76 10.60 -17.67 -4.35
N GLU A 77 11.49 -18.39 -5.00
CA GLU A 77 12.67 -18.99 -4.37
C GLU A 77 13.89 -18.06 -4.41
N LYS A 78 14.83 -18.30 -3.50
CA LYS A 78 16.12 -17.64 -3.50
C LYS A 78 16.96 -18.17 -4.66
N THR A 79 17.48 -17.27 -5.48
CA THR A 79 18.43 -17.62 -6.54
C THR A 79 19.86 -17.72 -5.99
N SER A 80 20.73 -18.47 -6.67
CA SER A 80 22.14 -18.61 -6.29
C SER A 80 22.96 -17.32 -6.42
N LYS A 81 22.51 -16.39 -7.29
CA LYS A 81 23.21 -15.13 -7.59
C LYS A 81 22.87 -13.98 -6.64
N GLN A 82 21.70 -14.01 -5.99
CA GLN A 82 21.26 -12.96 -5.08
C GLN A 82 21.73 -13.24 -3.65
N THR A 83 21.95 -12.20 -2.84
CA THR A 83 22.21 -12.33 -1.41
C THR A 83 20.93 -12.65 -0.62
N ASN A 84 21.08 -13.06 0.64
CA ASN A 84 19.92 -13.28 1.54
C ASN A 84 19.15 -11.97 1.79
N ILE A 85 19.86 -10.84 1.87
CA ILE A 85 19.27 -9.53 2.13
C ILE A 85 18.45 -9.06 0.92
N GLU A 86 18.99 -9.19 -0.30
CA GLU A 86 18.25 -8.86 -1.52
C GLU A 86 17.00 -9.74 -1.70
N TYR A 87 17.11 -11.02 -1.36
CA TYR A 87 15.96 -11.92 -1.36
C TYR A 87 14.89 -11.47 -0.38
N PHE A 88 15.29 -11.15 0.86
CA PHE A 88 14.41 -10.70 1.92
C PHE A 88 13.61 -9.48 1.47
N TYR A 89 14.28 -8.41 1.01
CA TYR A 89 13.59 -7.20 0.56
C TYR A 89 12.68 -7.43 -0.65
N ARG A 90 13.04 -8.36 -1.56
CA ARG A 90 12.14 -8.74 -2.66
C ARG A 90 10.86 -9.40 -2.15
N MET A 91 10.97 -10.30 -1.17
CA MET A 91 9.81 -10.93 -0.54
C MET A 91 8.95 -9.92 0.19
N GLN A 92 9.56 -8.97 0.92
CA GLN A 92 8.84 -7.87 1.58
C GLN A 92 8.10 -6.98 0.58
N GLU A 93 8.73 -6.67 -0.56
CA GLU A 93 8.11 -5.86 -1.61
C GLU A 93 6.85 -6.55 -2.17
N ILE A 94 6.92 -7.85 -2.42
CA ILE A 94 5.78 -8.65 -2.87
C ILE A 94 4.69 -8.70 -1.79
N ALA A 95 5.06 -8.96 -0.54
CA ALA A 95 4.14 -9.05 0.59
C ALA A 95 3.43 -7.72 0.85
N SER A 96 4.12 -6.58 0.71
CA SER A 96 3.58 -5.22 0.95
C SER A 96 2.37 -4.84 0.09
N ARG A 97 2.08 -5.64 -0.94
CA ARG A 97 0.93 -5.49 -1.85
C ARG A 97 -0.37 -5.99 -1.24
N ILE A 98 -0.31 -6.77 -0.17
CA ILE A 98 -1.45 -7.26 0.62
C ILE A 98 -1.18 -7.03 2.10
N ASN A 99 -2.24 -7.00 2.91
CA ASN A 99 -2.09 -7.03 4.35
C ASN A 99 -1.84 -8.48 4.81
N LEU A 100 -0.58 -8.92 4.78
CA LEU A 100 -0.16 -10.26 5.17
C LEU A 100 0.22 -10.29 6.66
N GLU A 101 -0.17 -11.35 7.37
CA GLU A 101 0.30 -11.58 8.74
C GLU A 101 1.82 -11.77 8.78
N GLU A 102 2.48 -11.22 9.80
CA GLU A 102 3.94 -11.22 9.93
C GLU A 102 4.50 -12.65 9.96
N GLU A 103 3.80 -13.58 10.61
CA GLU A 103 4.11 -15.01 10.66
C GLU A 103 4.05 -15.66 9.27
N ALA A 104 3.06 -15.29 8.46
CA ALA A 104 2.90 -15.80 7.11
C ALA A 104 4.02 -15.28 6.20
N GLU A 105 4.43 -14.01 6.34
CA GLU A 105 5.58 -13.45 5.63
C GLU A 105 6.87 -14.22 5.94
N LYS A 106 7.16 -14.42 7.24
CA LYS A 106 8.34 -15.20 7.71
C LYS A 106 8.33 -16.62 7.16
N PHE A 107 7.17 -17.28 7.14
CA PHE A 107 7.02 -18.63 6.61
C PHE A 107 7.43 -18.71 5.14
N TYR A 108 6.97 -17.79 4.29
CA TYR A 108 7.32 -17.79 2.88
C TYR A 108 8.80 -17.51 2.64
N ILE A 109 9.38 -16.57 3.39
CA ILE A 109 10.81 -16.24 3.30
C ILE A 109 11.67 -17.46 3.64
N ILE A 110 11.37 -18.15 4.75
CA ILE A 110 12.15 -19.33 5.16
C ILE A 110 11.99 -20.46 4.13
N LYS A 111 10.78 -20.71 3.64
CA LYS A 111 10.48 -21.76 2.66
C LYS A 111 11.22 -21.60 1.33
N GLY A 112 11.49 -20.37 0.90
CA GLY A 112 12.16 -20.12 -0.38
C GLY A 112 13.69 -20.11 -0.30
N ILE A 113 14.29 -20.24 0.88
CA ILE A 113 15.75 -20.42 1.04
C ILE A 113 16.05 -21.92 1.01
N LYS A 114 16.80 -22.36 -0.01
CA LYS A 114 17.36 -23.71 -0.13
C LYS A 114 18.85 -23.70 0.18
#